data_AF-A0AAD6GQA2-F1
#
_entry.id   AF-A0AAD6GQA2-F1
#
_cell.length_a   1.000
_cell.length_b   1.000
_cell.length_c   1.000
_cell.angle_alpha   90.00
_cell.angle_beta   90.00
_cell.angle_gamma   90.00
#
_symmetry.space_group_name_H-M   'P 1'
#
loop_
_entity.id
_entity.type
_entity.pdbx_description
1 polymer ?
#
loop_
_entity_poly.entity_id
_entity_poly.type
_entity_poly.pdbx_seq_one_letter_code
_entity_poly.pdbx_strand_id
1 'polypeptide(L)'
;MTVPDLSTGYVGNLTPEQETKLRELWIILFTSISSVLSKIYDVPLPKGSPSKIFEVFEKIKEPTVDSILSALKGEDTVDTHQSNEKNTAEDAKHTNGATNGSSAPEETNGDGGNKEKQSLDKVDDLMSNGDAEKNVRKELASRKVTPEHFSVVFDQLRKSGVTDSEIKSMESILAKMTPEEMCFAILKMAKQENPDSLLLRFLRARKWDVDDDILPKGELYALEQSRNNKLSAKEKKEGNDFIAQLKTGKSFLHGFDRQGRPVNYVRVKIHKPGAQSEEVLERYIVHVIESTRLIVTPPVETGTIVFDMTGFGLSNMEYQPVKFIIKCFEANYPESLGQLLIHNAPWIFSGIWKLIHGWMDPVVASKVHFTKSVKDLDKYISRDQIPKELAGDENWEYKYVEPKEDENEIMKDKSAGDEILYERLMIGIKMLAATAAWISATTYAQGKQDANNVAELKDRRNKVIEEFRQNYWRLDPYIRARALIDRTGVLEPGGNVVGTPRAAKQNGSK
;
A
#
# COMPACT_ATOMS: atom_id res chain seq x y z
N MET A 1 26.98 5.55 -15.05
CA MET A 1 26.27 5.65 -13.76
C MET A 1 26.36 4.29 -13.10
N THR A 2 27.05 4.21 -11.96
CA THR A 2 27.08 3.01 -11.12
C THR A 2 25.67 2.77 -10.57
N VAL A 3 25.25 1.50 -10.52
CA VAL A 3 24.04 1.09 -9.79
C VAL A 3 24.09 1.76 -8.41
N PRO A 4 23.02 2.44 -7.96
CA PRO A 4 23.03 3.05 -6.64
C PRO A 4 23.47 1.99 -5.62
N ASP A 5 24.44 2.34 -4.76
CA ASP A 5 24.81 1.52 -3.62
C ASP A 5 23.63 1.55 -2.64
N LEU A 6 22.63 0.75 -2.96
CA LEU A 6 21.48 0.54 -2.13
C LEU A 6 21.96 -0.48 -1.09
N SER A 7 22.27 0.02 0.10
CA SER A 7 22.51 -0.82 1.28
C SER A 7 21.41 -1.88 1.41
N THR A 8 21.76 -3.06 1.95
CA THR A 8 20.82 -4.16 2.20
C THR A 8 19.60 -3.69 3.01
N GLY A 9 18.40 -4.15 2.68
CA GLY A 9 17.18 -3.83 3.44
C GLY A 9 16.00 -3.27 2.67
N TYR A 10 16.07 -3.25 1.33
CA TYR A 10 14.93 -2.97 0.46
C TYR A 10 14.52 -4.23 -0.31
N VAL A 11 13.31 -4.21 -0.87
CA VAL A 11 12.79 -5.39 -1.59
C VAL A 11 13.66 -5.70 -2.80
N GLY A 12 14.11 -6.95 -2.89
CA GLY A 12 15.07 -7.42 -3.90
C GLY A 12 16.54 -7.44 -3.46
N ASN A 13 16.85 -6.92 -2.26
CA ASN A 13 18.20 -6.98 -1.67
C ASN A 13 18.15 -7.06 -0.12
N LEU A 14 17.33 -7.98 0.39
CA LEU A 14 17.22 -8.26 1.82
C LEU A 14 18.32 -9.24 2.25
N THR A 15 18.88 -9.06 3.45
CA THR A 15 19.71 -10.10 4.08
C THR A 15 18.86 -11.32 4.45
N PRO A 16 19.46 -12.51 4.67
CA PRO A 16 18.72 -13.68 5.15
C PRO A 16 17.91 -13.43 6.43
N GLU A 17 18.43 -12.63 7.37
CA GLU A 17 17.73 -12.23 8.59
C GLU A 17 16.54 -11.32 8.30
N GLN A 18 16.71 -10.35 7.39
CA GLN A 18 15.64 -9.44 6.98
C GLN A 18 14.53 -10.19 6.23
N GLU A 19 14.89 -11.15 5.39
CA GLU A 19 13.93 -12.02 4.69
C GLU A 19 13.17 -12.92 5.68
N THR A 20 13.85 -13.38 6.73
CA THR A 20 13.21 -14.12 7.83
C THR A 20 12.19 -13.25 8.56
N LYS A 21 12.56 -12.02 8.93
CA LYS A 21 11.61 -11.08 9.53
C LYS A 21 10.42 -10.81 8.62
N LEU A 22 10.65 -10.56 7.33
CA LEU A 22 9.55 -10.35 6.37
C LEU A 22 8.56 -11.52 6.38
N ARG A 23 9.05 -12.77 6.42
CA ARG A 23 8.18 -13.96 6.54
C ARG A 23 7.38 -13.96 7.85
N GLU A 24 7.99 -13.61 8.98
CA GLU A 24 7.28 -13.50 10.26
C GLU A 24 6.14 -12.47 10.20
N LEU A 25 6.37 -11.34 9.54
CA LEU A 25 5.35 -10.30 9.35
C LEU A 25 4.18 -10.78 8.50
N TRP A 26 4.47 -11.50 7.41
CA TRP A 26 3.43 -12.10 6.59
C TRP A 26 2.64 -13.16 7.36
N ILE A 27 3.29 -13.96 8.19
CA ILE A 27 2.61 -14.92 9.08
C ILE A 27 1.68 -14.19 10.05
N ILE A 28 2.12 -13.08 10.66
CA ILE A 28 1.28 -12.26 11.54
C ILE A 28 0.08 -11.72 10.76
N LEU A 29 0.29 -11.12 9.59
CA LEU A 29 -0.78 -10.59 8.75
C LEU A 29 -1.79 -11.68 8.36
N PHE A 30 -1.32 -12.83 7.90
CA PHE A 30 -2.17 -13.97 7.58
C PHE A 30 -2.97 -14.44 8.79
N THR A 31 -2.34 -14.52 9.96
CA THR A 31 -3.02 -14.93 11.20
C THR A 31 -4.10 -13.91 11.58
N SER A 32 -3.81 -12.62 11.47
CA SER A 32 -4.75 -11.53 11.74
C SER A 32 -5.95 -11.56 10.78
N ILE A 33 -5.70 -11.63 9.46
CA ILE A 33 -6.76 -11.72 8.44
C ILE A 33 -7.61 -12.98 8.67
N SER A 34 -6.96 -14.11 8.88
CA SER A 34 -7.67 -15.38 9.08
C SER A 34 -8.52 -15.33 10.36
N SER A 35 -8.02 -14.77 11.47
CA SER A 35 -8.79 -14.61 12.70
C SER A 35 -10.02 -13.73 12.52
N VAL A 36 -9.92 -12.70 11.68
CA VAL A 36 -11.05 -11.82 11.35
C VAL A 36 -12.08 -12.58 10.50
N LEU A 37 -11.65 -13.23 9.42
CA LEU A 37 -12.52 -14.02 8.55
C LEU A 37 -13.20 -15.17 9.32
N SER A 38 -12.46 -15.87 10.17
CA SER A 38 -12.98 -16.94 11.04
C SER A 38 -14.16 -16.47 11.88
N LYS A 39 -14.06 -15.29 12.49
CA LYS A 39 -15.15 -14.70 13.27
C LYS A 39 -16.30 -14.20 12.41
N ILE A 40 -16.02 -13.58 11.25
CA ILE A 40 -17.06 -13.06 10.34
C ILE A 40 -17.91 -14.19 9.76
N TYR A 41 -17.27 -15.32 9.43
CA TYR A 41 -17.89 -16.39 8.67
C TYR A 41 -18.17 -17.65 9.48
N ASP A 42 -17.83 -17.65 10.77
CA ASP A 42 -17.96 -18.80 11.69
C ASP A 42 -17.27 -20.06 11.11
N VAL A 43 -16.04 -19.88 10.67
CA VAL A 43 -15.21 -20.91 10.04
C VAL A 43 -13.99 -21.22 10.91
N PRO A 44 -13.71 -22.49 11.22
CA PRO A 44 -12.56 -22.85 12.04
C PRO A 44 -11.26 -22.55 11.30
N LEU A 45 -10.27 -22.00 12.02
CA LEU A 45 -8.94 -21.79 11.47
C LEU A 45 -8.18 -23.12 11.35
N PRO A 46 -7.59 -23.44 10.18
CA PRO A 46 -6.68 -24.56 10.07
C PRO A 46 -5.50 -24.36 11.03
N LYS A 47 -5.32 -25.28 11.99
CA LYS A 47 -4.17 -25.23 12.92
C LYS A 47 -2.90 -25.69 12.20
N GLY A 48 -1.87 -24.87 12.09
CA GLY A 48 -0.54 -25.28 11.58
C GLY A 48 0.06 -24.29 10.59
N SER A 49 0.76 -24.80 9.56
CA SER A 49 1.38 -23.98 8.51
C SER A 49 0.35 -23.12 7.77
N PRO A 50 0.67 -21.87 7.36
CA PRO A 50 -0.17 -21.04 6.51
C PRO A 50 -0.66 -21.75 5.24
N SER A 51 0.12 -22.71 4.72
CA SER A 51 -0.26 -23.56 3.58
C SER A 51 -1.39 -24.54 3.83
N LYS A 52 -1.86 -24.73 5.07
CA LYS A 52 -3.07 -25.52 5.31
C LYS A 52 -4.33 -24.91 4.70
N ILE A 53 -4.29 -23.63 4.34
CA ILE A 53 -5.35 -23.03 3.53
C ILE A 53 -5.43 -23.64 2.12
N PHE A 54 -4.36 -24.25 1.63
CA PHE A 54 -4.39 -24.97 0.36
C PHE A 54 -5.16 -26.29 0.43
N GLU A 55 -5.19 -26.95 1.59
CA GLU A 55 -6.04 -28.15 1.81
C GLU A 55 -7.54 -27.79 1.77
N VAL A 56 -7.86 -26.51 2.04
CA VAL A 56 -9.20 -25.95 1.86
C VAL A 56 -9.46 -25.68 0.37
N PHE A 57 -8.52 -25.04 -0.33
CA PHE A 57 -8.60 -24.85 -1.79
C PHE A 57 -8.72 -26.17 -2.57
N GLU A 58 -8.11 -27.25 -2.10
CA GLU A 58 -8.27 -28.58 -2.67
C GLU A 58 -9.73 -29.08 -2.67
N LYS A 59 -10.53 -28.65 -1.69
CA LYS A 59 -11.94 -29.06 -1.57
C LYS A 59 -12.88 -28.15 -2.35
N ILE A 60 -12.42 -26.97 -2.75
CA ILE A 60 -13.22 -26.00 -3.50
C ILE A 60 -13.30 -26.45 -4.96
N LYS A 61 -14.49 -26.90 -5.37
CA LYS A 61 -14.79 -27.26 -6.78
C LYS A 61 -15.25 -26.06 -7.59
N GLU A 62 -16.07 -25.21 -6.98
CA GLU A 62 -16.54 -23.95 -7.56
C GLU A 62 -16.06 -22.78 -6.69
N PRO A 63 -15.54 -21.70 -7.29
CA PRO A 63 -15.02 -20.54 -6.56
C PRO A 63 -16.15 -19.62 -6.04
N THR A 64 -17.10 -20.17 -5.27
CA THR A 64 -18.15 -19.40 -4.57
C THR A 64 -17.78 -19.17 -3.11
N VAL A 65 -18.32 -18.13 -2.45
CA VAL A 65 -18.02 -17.90 -1.02
C VAL A 65 -18.55 -19.08 -0.22
N ASP A 66 -19.75 -19.57 -0.51
CA ASP A 66 -20.33 -20.75 0.15
C ASP A 66 -19.45 -22.00 -0.01
N SER A 67 -18.89 -22.27 -1.19
CA SER A 67 -17.96 -23.40 -1.39
C SER A 67 -16.68 -23.24 -0.56
N ILE A 68 -16.16 -22.01 -0.46
CA ILE A 68 -15.01 -21.70 0.40
C ILE A 68 -15.36 -21.91 1.88
N LEU A 69 -16.55 -21.49 2.31
CA LEU A 69 -17.00 -21.65 3.68
C LEU A 69 -17.23 -23.11 4.04
N SER A 70 -17.89 -23.90 3.20
CA SER A 70 -18.08 -25.33 3.42
C SER A 70 -16.73 -26.06 3.46
N ALA A 71 -15.81 -25.76 2.53
CA ALA A 71 -14.46 -26.30 2.56
C ALA A 71 -13.71 -25.97 3.86
N LEU A 72 -13.84 -24.74 4.36
CA LEU A 72 -13.25 -24.30 5.64
C LEU A 72 -13.88 -25.00 6.85
N LYS A 73 -15.18 -25.29 6.81
CA LYS A 73 -15.90 -26.06 7.86
C LYS A 73 -15.62 -27.56 7.80
N GLY A 74 -15.00 -28.03 6.71
CA GLY A 74 -14.80 -29.46 6.46
C GLY A 74 -16.07 -30.17 6.00
N GLU A 75 -17.04 -29.43 5.46
CA GLU A 75 -18.24 -29.95 4.80
C GLU A 75 -17.90 -30.27 3.33
N ASP A 76 -18.43 -31.38 2.79
CA ASP A 76 -18.29 -31.67 1.36
C ASP A 76 -19.00 -30.56 0.55
N THR A 77 -18.32 -29.98 -0.44
CA THR A 77 -18.93 -28.94 -1.30
C THR A 77 -20.13 -29.54 -2.01
N VAL A 78 -21.33 -29.09 -1.65
CA VAL A 78 -22.58 -29.58 -2.21
C VAL A 78 -22.66 -29.18 -3.69
N ASP A 79 -22.71 -30.16 -4.59
CA ASP A 79 -22.95 -29.93 -6.03
C ASP A 79 -24.37 -29.38 -6.19
N THR A 80 -24.53 -28.06 -6.24
CA THR A 80 -25.83 -27.41 -6.52
C THR A 80 -26.16 -27.43 -8.01
N HIS A 81 -26.18 -28.61 -8.64
CA HIS A 81 -26.77 -28.81 -9.96
C HIS A 81 -27.21 -30.25 -10.23
N GLN A 82 -27.98 -30.87 -9.32
CA GLN A 82 -28.91 -31.95 -9.67
C GLN A 82 -30.20 -31.85 -8.87
N SER A 83 -31.17 -31.09 -9.38
CA SER A 83 -32.58 -31.36 -9.08
C SER A 83 -33.45 -31.02 -10.28
N ASN A 84 -33.53 -31.99 -11.19
CA ASN A 84 -34.74 -32.24 -11.96
C ASN A 84 -34.63 -33.64 -12.56
N GLU A 85 -35.14 -34.64 -11.84
CA GLU A 85 -35.97 -35.67 -12.45
C GLU A 85 -36.75 -36.45 -11.39
N LYS A 86 -37.96 -36.84 -11.78
CA LYS A 86 -39.06 -37.38 -10.98
C LYS A 86 -38.80 -38.84 -10.57
N ASN A 87 -39.47 -39.26 -9.50
CA ASN A 87 -40.41 -40.42 -9.41
C ASN A 87 -40.36 -41.01 -7.98
N THR A 88 -41.39 -40.79 -7.17
CA THR A 88 -42.50 -41.73 -6.87
C THR A 88 -42.09 -43.06 -6.24
N ALA A 89 -42.51 -43.19 -4.97
CA ALA A 89 -43.20 -44.32 -4.35
C ALA A 89 -42.41 -45.53 -3.80
N GLU A 90 -42.80 -45.84 -2.55
CA GLU A 90 -42.99 -47.15 -1.90
C GLU A 90 -41.82 -47.90 -1.22
N ASP A 91 -41.93 -47.92 0.12
CA ASP A 91 -41.92 -49.09 1.03
C ASP A 91 -41.03 -50.30 0.70
N ALA A 92 -40.09 -50.63 1.61
CA ALA A 92 -40.20 -51.81 2.50
C ALA A 92 -38.91 -52.07 3.32
N LYS A 93 -39.12 -52.20 4.63
CA LYS A 93 -38.51 -53.10 5.64
C LYS A 93 -37.11 -53.74 5.42
N HIS A 94 -36.40 -53.71 6.56
CA HIS A 94 -35.67 -54.79 7.26
C HIS A 94 -34.12 -54.78 7.30
N THR A 95 -33.66 -54.71 8.56
CA THR A 95 -32.69 -55.57 9.27
C THR A 95 -31.27 -55.10 9.56
N ASN A 96 -30.94 -55.33 10.85
CA ASN A 96 -29.69 -55.12 11.56
C ASN A 96 -28.48 -55.85 10.95
N GLY A 97 -27.31 -55.24 11.11
CA GLY A 97 -26.02 -55.90 11.02
C GLY A 97 -24.91 -55.01 11.55
N ALA A 98 -24.54 -55.17 12.82
CA ALA A 98 -23.36 -54.55 13.41
C ALA A 98 -22.08 -55.16 12.84
N THR A 99 -21.05 -54.35 12.59
CA THR A 99 -19.64 -54.76 12.74
C THR A 99 -18.74 -53.53 12.89
N ASN A 100 -17.98 -53.52 13.98
CA ASN A 100 -16.89 -52.61 14.26
C ASN A 100 -15.73 -52.83 13.28
N GLY A 101 -15.18 -51.74 12.75
CA GLY A 101 -13.93 -51.73 12.00
C GLY A 101 -13.33 -50.32 12.03
N SER A 102 -12.63 -50.00 13.12
CA SER A 102 -11.79 -48.80 13.21
C SER A 102 -10.53 -49.04 12.38
N SER A 103 -10.48 -48.46 11.18
CA SER A 103 -9.26 -48.30 10.40
C SER A 103 -8.85 -46.84 10.45
N ALA A 104 -7.76 -46.56 11.17
CA ALA A 104 -7.06 -45.29 11.12
C ALA A 104 -6.61 -45.01 9.67
N PRO A 105 -6.67 -43.76 9.17
CA PRO A 105 -6.14 -43.45 7.84
C PRO A 105 -4.61 -43.50 7.89
N GLU A 106 -4.03 -44.31 7.00
CA GLU A 106 -2.60 -44.30 6.69
C GLU A 106 -2.19 -42.92 6.16
N GLU A 107 -1.23 -42.27 6.84
CA GLU A 107 -0.52 -41.11 6.30
C GLU A 107 0.36 -41.55 5.14
N THR A 108 -0.07 -41.26 3.91
CA THR A 108 0.77 -41.40 2.72
C THR A 108 1.88 -40.36 2.74
N ASN A 109 3.12 -40.84 2.85
CA ASN A 109 4.35 -40.11 2.60
C ASN A 109 4.35 -39.54 1.16
N GLY A 110 4.06 -38.25 1.01
CA GLY A 110 4.13 -37.50 -0.25
C GLY A 110 5.30 -36.52 -0.25
N ASP A 111 6.05 -36.54 -1.35
CA ASP A 111 7.13 -35.62 -1.72
C ASP A 111 6.76 -34.15 -1.48
N GLY A 112 7.34 -33.55 -0.42
CA GLY A 112 7.01 -32.21 0.05
C GLY A 112 7.41 -31.06 -0.89
N GLY A 113 8.06 -31.34 -2.03
CA GLY A 113 8.40 -30.33 -3.03
C GLY A 113 7.25 -29.98 -3.99
N ASN A 114 6.31 -30.91 -4.22
CA ASN A 114 5.32 -30.80 -5.30
C ASN A 114 3.96 -30.24 -4.84
N LYS A 115 3.65 -30.34 -3.53
CA LYS A 115 2.32 -29.99 -3.00
C LYS A 115 2.00 -28.50 -3.13
N GLU A 116 2.93 -27.62 -2.76
CA GLU A 116 2.76 -26.17 -2.85
C GLU A 116 2.55 -25.70 -4.28
N LYS A 117 3.28 -26.28 -5.24
CA LYS A 117 3.18 -25.94 -6.66
C LYS A 117 1.82 -26.36 -7.24
N GLN A 118 1.41 -27.60 -7.00
CA GLN A 118 0.08 -28.10 -7.39
C GLN A 118 -1.05 -27.26 -6.80
N SER A 119 -0.89 -26.84 -5.54
CA SER A 119 -1.85 -25.96 -4.87
C SER A 119 -1.98 -24.61 -5.55
N LEU A 120 -0.87 -24.00 -5.97
CA LEU A 120 -0.88 -22.72 -6.69
C LEU A 120 -1.46 -22.85 -8.09
N ASP A 121 -1.17 -23.94 -8.81
CA ASP A 121 -1.73 -24.20 -10.13
C ASP A 121 -3.25 -24.32 -10.07
N LYS A 122 -3.77 -25.01 -9.04
CA LYS A 122 -5.21 -25.08 -8.79
C LYS A 122 -5.85 -23.72 -8.47
N VAL A 123 -5.16 -22.86 -7.72
CA VAL A 123 -5.62 -21.48 -7.49
C VAL A 123 -5.68 -20.73 -8.82
N ASP A 124 -4.67 -20.86 -9.68
CA ASP A 124 -4.71 -20.22 -11.00
C ASP A 124 -5.88 -20.71 -11.86
N ASP A 125 -6.18 -22.02 -11.84
CA ASP A 125 -7.31 -22.60 -12.56
C ASP A 125 -8.66 -22.10 -12.03
N LEU A 126 -8.87 -22.09 -10.70
CA LEU A 126 -10.09 -21.60 -10.05
C LEU A 126 -10.34 -20.12 -10.38
N MET A 127 -9.28 -19.32 -10.40
CA MET A 127 -9.34 -17.87 -10.60
C MET A 127 -9.46 -17.48 -12.08
N SER A 128 -9.30 -18.44 -13.00
CA SER A 128 -9.47 -18.25 -14.44
C SER A 128 -10.90 -18.56 -14.92
N ASN A 129 -11.80 -18.99 -14.02
CA ASN A 129 -13.20 -19.28 -14.33
C ASN A 129 -14.07 -18.00 -14.23
N GLY A 130 -14.66 -17.58 -15.34
CA GLY A 130 -15.48 -16.35 -15.42
C GLY A 130 -16.75 -16.35 -14.56
N ASP A 131 -17.28 -17.52 -14.19
CA ASP A 131 -18.47 -17.61 -13.32
C ASP A 131 -18.15 -17.33 -11.84
N ALA A 132 -16.88 -17.43 -11.43
CA ALA A 132 -16.38 -17.07 -10.10
C ALA A 132 -16.70 -15.62 -9.75
N GLU A 133 -16.54 -14.74 -10.73
CA GLU A 133 -16.67 -13.30 -10.58
C GLU A 133 -18.07 -12.90 -10.13
N LYS A 134 -19.09 -13.45 -10.80
CA LYS A 134 -20.48 -13.10 -10.55
C LYS A 134 -20.95 -13.58 -9.17
N ASN A 135 -20.43 -14.72 -8.71
CA ASN A 135 -20.83 -15.33 -7.45
C ASN A 135 -20.15 -14.67 -6.24
N VAL A 136 -18.84 -14.40 -6.33
CA VAL A 136 -18.07 -13.72 -5.25
C VAL A 136 -18.60 -12.30 -5.00
N ARG A 137 -18.89 -11.53 -6.06
CA ARG A 137 -19.45 -10.17 -5.95
C ARG A 137 -20.81 -10.14 -5.23
N LYS A 138 -21.67 -11.13 -5.47
CA LYS A 138 -23.04 -11.16 -4.91
C LYS A 138 -23.06 -11.48 -3.42
N GLU A 139 -22.11 -12.28 -2.93
CA GLU A 139 -22.11 -12.78 -1.55
C GLU A 139 -21.33 -11.89 -0.57
N LEU A 140 -20.22 -11.29 -1.01
CA LEU A 140 -19.37 -10.43 -0.17
C LEU A 140 -20.05 -9.13 0.30
N ALA A 141 -21.00 -8.60 -0.47
CA ALA A 141 -21.71 -7.34 -0.18
C ALA A 141 -22.77 -7.44 0.95
N SER A 142 -23.06 -8.64 1.46
CA SER A 142 -24.24 -8.89 2.32
C SER A 142 -23.97 -8.91 3.83
N ARG A 143 -22.71 -8.96 4.26
CA ARG A 143 -22.33 -9.08 5.69
C ARG A 143 -21.61 -7.83 6.18
N LYS A 144 -21.77 -7.48 7.46
CA LYS A 144 -21.10 -6.32 8.09
C LYS A 144 -20.00 -6.79 9.02
N VAL A 145 -18.89 -6.05 9.08
CA VAL A 145 -17.82 -6.28 10.04
C VAL A 145 -18.06 -5.39 11.25
N THR A 146 -17.79 -5.89 12.46
CA THR A 146 -17.83 -5.11 13.68
C THR A 146 -16.45 -5.08 14.35
N PRO A 147 -16.16 -4.08 15.21
CA PRO A 147 -14.90 -4.00 15.95
C PRO A 147 -14.52 -5.26 16.73
N GLU A 148 -15.51 -6.04 17.20
CA GLU A 148 -15.30 -7.29 17.94
C GLU A 148 -14.56 -8.36 17.11
N HIS A 149 -14.67 -8.30 15.77
CA HIS A 149 -13.92 -9.19 14.89
C HIS A 149 -12.40 -8.97 15.01
N PHE A 150 -11.97 -7.75 15.35
CA PHE A 150 -10.55 -7.34 15.40
C PHE A 150 -9.95 -7.30 16.80
N SER A 151 -10.67 -7.73 17.84
CA SER A 151 -10.21 -7.61 19.24
C SER A 151 -8.78 -8.15 19.46
N VAL A 152 -8.44 -9.29 18.84
CA VAL A 152 -7.11 -9.90 18.91
C VAL A 152 -6.03 -9.02 18.26
N VAL A 153 -6.36 -8.41 17.12
CA VAL A 153 -5.46 -7.50 16.39
C VAL A 153 -5.25 -6.23 17.23
N PHE A 154 -6.31 -5.67 17.81
CA PHE A 154 -6.20 -4.51 18.67
C PHE A 154 -5.37 -4.78 19.93
N ASP A 155 -5.49 -5.97 20.53
CA ASP A 155 -4.66 -6.36 21.67
C ASP A 155 -3.18 -6.49 21.29
N GLN A 156 -2.88 -6.97 20.09
CA GLN A 156 -1.50 -6.96 19.56
C GLN A 156 -1.00 -5.54 19.30
N LEU A 157 -1.82 -4.68 18.67
CA LEU A 157 -1.46 -3.28 18.43
C LEU A 157 -1.21 -2.51 19.73
N ARG A 158 -2.01 -2.75 20.78
CA ARG A 158 -1.76 -2.20 22.13
C ARG A 158 -0.41 -2.63 22.68
N LYS A 159 -0.05 -3.92 22.55
CA LYS A 159 1.27 -4.44 22.94
C LYS A 159 2.40 -3.81 22.12
N SER A 160 2.12 -3.43 20.88
CA SER A 160 3.04 -2.69 20.00
C SER A 160 3.03 -1.17 20.23
N GLY A 161 2.35 -0.67 21.27
CA GLY A 161 2.36 0.72 21.69
C GLY A 161 1.36 1.64 20.97
N VAL A 162 0.36 1.09 20.26
CA VAL A 162 -0.77 1.85 19.72
C VAL A 162 -1.68 2.29 20.87
N THR A 163 -2.07 3.57 20.87
CA THR A 163 -2.86 4.18 21.95
C THR A 163 -4.35 3.86 21.82
N ASP A 164 -5.10 3.89 22.93
CA ASP A 164 -6.54 3.62 22.90
C ASP A 164 -7.34 4.65 22.08
N SER A 165 -6.86 5.88 21.93
CA SER A 165 -7.51 6.88 21.05
C SER A 165 -7.35 6.53 19.57
N GLU A 166 -6.20 5.97 19.19
CA GLU A 166 -5.94 5.46 17.84
C GLU A 166 -6.77 4.21 17.56
N ILE A 167 -6.84 3.27 18.52
CA ILE A 167 -7.70 2.09 18.42
C ILE A 167 -9.17 2.51 18.25
N LYS A 168 -9.68 3.45 19.05
CA LYS A 168 -11.06 3.95 18.90
C LYS A 168 -11.34 4.55 17.52
N SER A 169 -10.36 5.21 16.93
CA SER A 169 -10.52 5.72 15.57
C SER A 169 -10.56 4.61 14.53
N MET A 170 -9.73 3.56 14.69
CA MET A 170 -9.79 2.36 13.85
C MET A 170 -11.13 1.65 14.00
N GLU A 171 -11.62 1.48 15.23
CA GLU A 171 -12.94 0.89 15.53
C GLU A 171 -14.06 1.67 14.84
N SER A 172 -14.01 3.01 14.82
CA SER A 172 -15.03 3.85 14.17
C SER A 172 -15.07 3.68 12.64
N ILE A 173 -13.91 3.46 12.02
CA ILE A 173 -13.80 3.21 10.57
C ILE A 173 -14.29 1.78 10.27
N LEU A 174 -13.77 0.80 11.00
CA LEU A 174 -14.06 -0.62 10.79
C LEU A 174 -15.55 -0.96 11.03
N ALA A 175 -16.21 -0.29 11.98
CA ALA A 175 -17.65 -0.45 12.21
C ALA A 175 -18.52 -0.01 11.03
N LYS A 176 -17.96 0.73 10.07
CA LYS A 176 -18.66 1.20 8.86
C LYS A 176 -18.34 0.35 7.63
N MET A 177 -17.43 -0.62 7.74
CA MET A 177 -16.94 -1.43 6.61
C MET A 177 -17.59 -2.82 6.57
N THR A 178 -17.83 -3.29 5.35
CA THR A 178 -18.13 -4.69 5.00
C THR A 178 -16.82 -5.51 4.92
N PRO A 179 -16.88 -6.86 4.97
CA PRO A 179 -15.71 -7.71 4.80
C PRO A 179 -15.05 -7.46 3.44
N GLU A 180 -15.86 -7.17 2.44
CA GLU A 180 -15.45 -6.73 1.12
C GLU A 180 -14.60 -5.46 1.20
N GLU A 181 -15.15 -4.37 1.76
CA GLU A 181 -14.46 -3.08 1.88
C GLU A 181 -13.17 -3.19 2.69
N MET A 182 -13.10 -4.06 3.69
CA MET A 182 -11.89 -4.33 4.45
C MET A 182 -10.80 -4.99 3.58
N CYS A 183 -11.13 -6.07 2.88
CA CYS A 183 -10.19 -6.74 1.97
C CYS A 183 -9.73 -5.79 0.86
N PHE A 184 -10.66 -5.02 0.30
CA PHE A 184 -10.35 -4.01 -0.70
C PHE A 184 -9.53 -2.84 -0.14
N ALA A 185 -9.74 -2.42 1.10
CA ALA A 185 -8.98 -1.31 1.70
C ALA A 185 -7.48 -1.62 1.73
N ILE A 186 -7.09 -2.81 2.19
CA ILE A 186 -5.67 -3.20 2.22
C ILE A 186 -5.05 -3.20 0.81
N LEU A 187 -5.80 -3.71 -0.19
CA LEU A 187 -5.33 -3.77 -1.58
C LEU A 187 -5.33 -2.40 -2.29
N LYS A 188 -6.24 -1.50 -1.91
CA LYS A 188 -6.31 -0.11 -2.37
C LYS A 188 -5.17 0.72 -1.78
N MET A 189 -4.90 0.56 -0.48
CA MET A 189 -3.84 1.27 0.24
C MET A 189 -2.45 1.04 -0.36
N ALA A 190 -2.18 -0.17 -0.85
CA ALA A 190 -0.89 -0.52 -1.44
C ALA A 190 -0.59 0.23 -2.74
N LYS A 191 -1.62 0.65 -3.49
CA LYS A 191 -1.47 1.32 -4.79
C LYS A 191 -0.46 0.59 -5.71
N GLN A 192 0.50 1.30 -6.29
CA GLN A 192 1.60 0.76 -7.10
C GLN A 192 2.78 0.20 -6.29
N GLU A 193 2.74 0.28 -4.96
CA GLU A 193 3.87 -0.11 -4.11
C GLU A 193 4.00 -1.62 -3.98
N ASN A 194 5.22 -2.07 -3.67
CA ASN A 194 5.44 -3.46 -3.35
C ASN A 194 4.84 -3.77 -1.96
N PRO A 195 3.99 -4.81 -1.84
CA PRO A 195 3.35 -5.18 -0.58
C PRO A 195 4.35 -5.57 0.51
N ASP A 196 5.56 -6.04 0.16
CA ASP A 196 6.64 -6.28 1.14
C ASP A 196 7.15 -4.99 1.74
N SER A 197 7.40 -3.98 0.91
CA SER A 197 7.79 -2.64 1.35
C SER A 197 6.69 -2.07 2.25
N LEU A 198 5.42 -2.20 1.85
CA LEU A 198 4.29 -1.77 2.65
C LEU A 198 4.24 -2.50 3.99
N LEU A 199 4.41 -3.82 4.04
CA LEU A 199 4.35 -4.60 5.27
C LEU A 199 5.51 -4.28 6.23
N LEU A 200 6.71 -4.07 5.69
CA LEU A 200 7.88 -3.60 6.44
C LEU A 200 7.62 -2.21 7.06
N ARG A 201 6.81 -1.36 6.41
CA ARG A 201 6.34 -0.06 6.93
C ARG A 201 5.15 -0.20 7.88
N PHE A 202 4.24 -1.13 7.61
CA PHE A 202 2.90 -1.22 8.22
C PHE A 202 2.95 -1.48 9.73
N LEU A 203 3.99 -2.17 10.22
CA LEU A 203 4.19 -2.36 11.67
C LEU A 203 4.36 -1.05 12.46
N ARG A 204 4.73 0.03 11.77
CA ARG A 204 4.98 1.34 12.37
C ARG A 204 3.92 2.36 12.00
N ALA A 205 3.11 2.07 10.98
CA ALA A 205 2.19 3.03 10.41
C ALA A 205 0.92 3.16 11.27
N ARG A 206 0.48 4.39 11.52
CA ARG A 206 -0.71 4.73 12.29
C ARG A 206 -1.54 5.72 11.49
N LYS A 207 -2.83 5.39 11.29
CA LYS A 207 -3.86 6.20 10.60
C LYS A 207 -3.53 6.68 9.19
N TRP A 208 -4.39 6.32 8.24
CA TRP A 208 -4.34 6.79 6.86
C TRP A 208 -5.73 7.27 6.41
N ASP A 209 -6.14 8.49 6.74
CA ASP A 209 -7.37 9.13 6.20
C ASP A 209 -7.13 9.68 4.76
N VAL A 210 -6.35 8.97 3.95
CA VAL A 210 -5.90 9.41 2.61
C VAL A 210 -6.87 9.01 1.50
N ASP A 211 -7.52 7.87 1.66
CA ASP A 211 -8.13 7.16 0.53
C ASP A 211 -9.52 7.71 0.12
N ASP A 212 -10.25 8.35 1.04
CA ASP A 212 -11.61 8.86 0.77
C ASP A 212 -11.67 10.39 0.56
N ASP A 213 -10.60 11.11 0.90
CA ASP A 213 -10.55 12.57 0.74
C ASP A 213 -9.47 12.98 -0.26
N ILE A 214 -8.20 12.70 0.01
CA ILE A 214 -7.08 13.26 -0.76
C ILE A 214 -7.01 12.73 -2.19
N LEU A 215 -7.10 11.40 -2.36
CA LEU A 215 -6.99 10.77 -3.69
C LEU A 215 -8.19 11.05 -4.60
N PRO A 216 -9.44 10.90 -4.15
CA PRO A 216 -10.60 11.18 -5.01
C PRO A 216 -10.87 12.69 -5.12
N LYS A 217 -10.61 13.49 -4.07
CA LYS A 217 -10.78 14.96 -4.10
C LYS A 217 -9.42 15.65 -4.25
N GLY A 218 -8.89 15.55 -5.47
CA GLY A 218 -7.62 16.19 -5.83
C GLY A 218 -7.76 17.69 -6.14
N GLU A 219 -6.84 18.19 -6.95
CA GLU A 219 -6.70 19.62 -7.22
C GLU A 219 -7.90 20.22 -7.97
N LEU A 220 -8.53 19.47 -8.88
CA LEU A 220 -9.74 19.91 -9.57
C LEU A 220 -10.90 20.15 -8.60
N TYR A 221 -11.12 19.24 -7.64
CA TYR A 221 -12.17 19.41 -6.63
C TYR A 221 -11.95 20.69 -5.81
N ALA A 222 -10.72 20.96 -5.39
CA ALA A 222 -10.40 22.20 -4.67
C ALA A 222 -10.68 23.45 -5.52
N LEU A 223 -10.41 23.38 -6.82
CA LEU A 223 -10.71 24.46 -7.77
C LEU A 223 -12.23 24.67 -7.93
N GLU A 224 -12.99 23.60 -8.11
CA GLU A 224 -14.45 23.64 -8.18
C GLU A 224 -15.06 24.17 -6.89
N GLN A 225 -14.60 23.67 -5.74
CA GLN A 225 -14.98 24.13 -4.41
C GLN A 225 -14.76 25.65 -4.28
N SER A 226 -13.64 26.16 -4.78
CA SER A 226 -13.29 27.59 -4.74
C SER A 226 -14.23 28.48 -5.56
N ARG A 227 -14.79 27.94 -6.65
CA ARG A 227 -15.62 28.65 -7.65
C ARG A 227 -17.12 28.43 -7.48
N ASN A 228 -17.53 27.43 -6.68
CA ASN A 228 -18.93 27.05 -6.56
C ASN A 228 -19.72 28.04 -5.70
N ASN A 229 -20.60 28.81 -6.33
CA ASN A 229 -21.44 29.81 -5.65
C ASN A 229 -22.55 29.24 -4.76
N LYS A 230 -22.77 27.91 -4.79
CA LYS A 230 -23.73 27.22 -3.91
C LYS A 230 -23.13 26.81 -2.56
N LEU A 231 -21.80 26.83 -2.44
CA LEU A 231 -21.10 26.45 -1.20
C LEU A 231 -21.00 27.63 -0.23
N SER A 232 -20.81 27.32 1.06
CA SER A 232 -20.58 28.32 2.09
C SER A 232 -19.29 29.12 1.83
N ALA A 233 -19.21 30.33 2.42
CA ALA A 233 -18.00 31.14 2.34
C ALA A 233 -16.76 30.42 2.91
N LYS A 234 -16.95 29.56 3.93
CA LYS A 234 -15.89 28.74 4.52
C LYS A 234 -15.37 27.71 3.51
N GLU A 235 -16.24 26.90 2.93
CA GLU A 235 -15.85 25.87 1.96
C GLU A 235 -15.16 26.48 0.73
N LYS A 236 -15.71 27.58 0.19
CA LYS A 236 -15.07 28.32 -0.91
C LYS A 236 -13.67 28.81 -0.53
N LYS A 237 -13.51 29.32 0.69
CA LYS A 237 -12.21 29.77 1.20
C LYS A 237 -11.23 28.61 1.30
N GLU A 238 -11.64 27.44 1.80
CA GLU A 238 -10.78 26.25 1.90
C GLU A 238 -10.27 25.79 0.53
N GLY A 239 -11.16 25.73 -0.47
CA GLY A 239 -10.76 25.44 -1.86
C GLY A 239 -9.77 26.46 -2.42
N ASN A 240 -10.05 27.76 -2.22
CA ASN A 240 -9.15 28.84 -2.64
C ASN A 240 -7.78 28.76 -1.95
N ASP A 241 -7.76 28.54 -0.63
CA ASP A 241 -6.55 28.46 0.18
C ASP A 241 -5.69 27.27 -0.24
N PHE A 242 -6.28 26.12 -0.53
CA PHE A 242 -5.58 24.92 -1.03
C PHE A 242 -4.94 25.19 -2.40
N ILE A 243 -5.70 25.74 -3.36
CA ILE A 243 -5.18 26.11 -4.68
C ILE A 243 -4.09 27.19 -4.57
N ALA A 244 -4.21 28.13 -3.63
CA ALA A 244 -3.18 29.12 -3.38
C ALA A 244 -1.85 28.48 -2.93
N GLN A 245 -1.89 27.40 -2.13
CA GLN A 245 -0.67 26.67 -1.75
C GLN A 245 0.08 26.15 -2.98
N LEU A 246 -0.64 25.54 -3.92
CA LEU A 246 -0.08 25.07 -5.19
C LEU A 246 0.47 26.25 -6.01
N LYS A 247 -0.33 27.29 -6.23
CA LYS A 247 0.05 28.47 -7.05
C LYS A 247 1.31 29.18 -6.57
N THR A 248 1.56 29.22 -5.26
CA THR A 248 2.77 29.86 -4.71
C THR A 248 4.07 29.14 -5.06
N GLY A 249 4.00 27.85 -5.39
CA GLY A 249 5.17 26.99 -5.55
C GLY A 249 6.03 26.91 -4.27
N LYS A 250 5.45 27.14 -3.09
CA LYS A 250 6.21 27.04 -1.83
C LYS A 250 6.74 25.63 -1.57
N SER A 251 6.09 24.61 -2.15
CA SER A 251 6.58 23.24 -2.27
C SER A 251 6.41 22.78 -3.70
N PHE A 252 7.37 22.04 -4.24
CA PHE A 252 7.26 21.42 -5.57
C PHE A 252 8.12 20.18 -5.72
N LEU A 253 7.66 19.25 -6.56
CA LEU A 253 8.39 18.03 -6.93
C LEU A 253 9.17 18.28 -8.21
N HIS A 254 10.48 18.01 -8.19
CA HIS A 254 11.32 18.07 -9.37
C HIS A 254 12.63 17.32 -9.19
N GLY A 255 13.10 16.64 -10.23
CA GLY A 255 14.38 15.94 -10.22
C GLY A 255 14.46 14.76 -9.24
N PHE A 256 15.61 14.11 -9.26
CA PHE A 256 15.91 12.93 -8.44
C PHE A 256 17.24 13.08 -7.73
N ASP A 257 17.32 12.56 -6.51
CA ASP A 257 18.58 12.44 -5.78
C ASP A 257 19.48 11.35 -6.41
N ARG A 258 20.72 11.25 -5.93
CA ARG A 258 21.70 10.28 -6.44
C ARG A 258 21.30 8.82 -6.24
N GLN A 259 20.34 8.53 -5.35
CA GLN A 259 19.78 7.21 -5.14
C GLN A 259 18.48 6.98 -5.92
N GLY A 260 18.07 7.93 -6.77
CA GLY A 260 16.85 7.86 -7.56
C GLY A 260 15.59 8.22 -6.78
N ARG A 261 15.71 8.86 -5.61
CA ARG A 261 14.55 9.34 -4.85
C ARG A 261 14.01 10.62 -5.47
N PRO A 262 12.69 10.73 -5.71
CA PRO A 262 12.08 12.01 -6.09
C PRO A 262 12.40 13.09 -5.06
N VAL A 263 12.67 14.30 -5.52
CA VAL A 263 12.99 15.43 -4.63
C VAL A 263 11.81 16.39 -4.54
N ASN A 264 11.35 16.65 -3.31
CA ASN A 264 10.44 17.74 -2.99
C ASN A 264 11.21 18.93 -2.42
N TYR A 265 11.17 20.08 -3.09
CA TYR A 265 11.77 21.32 -2.64
C TYR A 265 10.74 22.17 -1.91
N VAL A 266 11.08 22.64 -0.70
CA VAL A 266 10.26 23.51 0.14
C VAL A 266 10.96 24.85 0.32
N ARG A 267 10.41 25.91 -0.28
CA ARG A 267 10.93 27.29 -0.23
C ARG A 267 10.37 28.02 0.97
N VAL A 268 11.09 27.98 2.09
CA VAL A 268 10.56 28.43 3.39
C VAL A 268 10.27 29.94 3.40
N LYS A 269 11.04 30.75 2.66
CA LYS A 269 10.80 32.20 2.52
C LYS A 269 9.41 32.59 2.01
N ILE A 270 8.73 31.68 1.30
CA ILE A 270 7.41 31.91 0.71
C ILE A 270 6.30 31.63 1.73
N HIS A 271 6.57 30.82 2.76
CA HIS A 271 5.58 30.44 3.75
C HIS A 271 5.12 31.67 4.57
N LYS A 272 3.80 31.79 4.71
CA LYS A 272 3.14 32.86 5.46
C LYS A 272 2.27 32.20 6.54
N PRO A 273 2.67 32.27 7.82
CA PRO A 273 1.87 31.74 8.92
C PRO A 273 0.44 32.31 8.91
N GLY A 274 -0.55 31.46 9.14
CA GLY A 274 -1.96 31.85 9.17
C GLY A 274 -2.62 32.22 7.82
N ALA A 275 -1.95 32.02 6.68
CA ALA A 275 -2.54 32.30 5.37
C ALA A 275 -3.69 31.33 5.00
N GLN A 276 -3.74 30.16 5.62
CA GLN A 276 -4.78 29.14 5.49
C GLN A 276 -5.06 28.51 6.85
N SER A 277 -6.16 27.76 6.99
CA SER A 277 -6.39 26.95 8.19
C SER A 277 -5.36 25.82 8.32
N GLU A 278 -5.18 25.31 9.54
CA GLU A 278 -4.33 24.15 9.82
C GLU A 278 -4.77 22.94 8.99
N GLU A 279 -6.07 22.64 8.98
CA GLU A 279 -6.66 21.55 8.20
C GLU A 279 -6.32 21.63 6.70
N VAL A 280 -6.43 22.81 6.08
CA VAL A 280 -6.09 22.99 4.65
C VAL A 280 -4.59 22.81 4.41
N LEU A 281 -3.75 23.27 5.33
CA LEU A 281 -2.29 23.11 5.21
C LEU A 281 -1.88 21.64 5.37
N GLU A 282 -2.45 20.92 6.34
CA GLU A 282 -2.23 19.49 6.53
C GLU A 282 -2.69 18.70 5.30
N ARG A 283 -3.88 19.01 4.76
CA ARG A 283 -4.39 18.41 3.51
C ARG A 283 -3.44 18.62 2.34
N TYR A 284 -2.88 19.82 2.21
CA TYR A 284 -1.88 20.14 1.19
C TYR A 284 -0.57 19.36 1.38
N ILE A 285 -0.08 19.24 2.62
CA ILE A 285 1.13 18.46 2.95
C ILE A 285 0.92 16.99 2.57
N VAL A 286 -0.22 16.40 2.95
CA VAL A 286 -0.57 15.02 2.61
C VAL A 286 -0.67 14.84 1.09
N HIS A 287 -1.29 15.78 0.37
CA HIS A 287 -1.34 15.78 -1.10
C HIS A 287 0.05 15.75 -1.74
N VAL A 288 1.01 16.52 -1.20
CA VAL A 288 2.41 16.51 -1.69
C VAL A 288 3.09 15.17 -1.41
N ILE A 289 2.91 14.61 -0.20
CA ILE A 289 3.49 13.30 0.14
C ILE A 289 2.93 12.21 -0.78
N GLU A 290 1.61 12.18 -1.00
CA GLU A 290 0.97 11.20 -1.87
C GLU A 290 1.37 11.36 -3.34
N SER A 291 1.47 12.61 -3.82
CA SER A 291 2.03 12.89 -5.15
C SER A 291 3.47 12.40 -5.28
N THR A 292 4.27 12.51 -4.21
CA THR A 292 5.65 12.00 -4.17
C THR A 292 5.66 10.48 -4.29
N ARG A 293 4.81 9.78 -3.52
CA ARG A 293 4.73 8.30 -3.53
C ARG A 293 4.38 7.75 -4.91
N LEU A 294 3.51 8.43 -5.66
CA LEU A 294 3.15 8.03 -7.03
C LEU A 294 4.33 8.05 -8.00
N ILE A 295 5.36 8.86 -7.74
CA ILE A 295 6.55 8.98 -8.60
C ILE A 295 7.78 8.28 -8.02
N VAL A 296 7.63 7.56 -6.90
CA VAL A 296 8.66 6.65 -6.38
C VAL A 296 8.62 5.35 -7.21
N THR A 297 9.71 5.08 -7.93
CA THR A 297 9.84 3.88 -8.76
C THR A 297 10.80 2.87 -8.15
N PRO A 298 10.50 1.56 -8.18
CA PRO A 298 11.44 0.53 -7.74
C PRO A 298 12.82 0.63 -8.39
N PRO A 299 13.89 0.21 -7.70
CA PRO A 299 13.90 -0.34 -6.33
C PRO A 299 13.81 0.73 -5.24
N VAL A 300 13.62 1.99 -5.62
CA VAL A 300 13.51 3.10 -4.68
C VAL A 300 12.15 3.05 -3.98
N GLU A 301 12.19 3.37 -2.70
CA GLU A 301 11.05 3.24 -1.79
C GLU A 301 10.74 4.54 -1.04
N THR A 302 11.56 5.57 -1.21
CA THR A 302 11.59 6.77 -0.37
C THR A 302 11.74 8.05 -1.21
N GLY A 303 11.37 9.19 -0.63
CA GLY A 303 11.59 10.53 -1.18
C GLY A 303 12.68 11.31 -0.44
N THR A 304 13.15 12.39 -1.08
CA THR A 304 14.08 13.35 -0.50
C THR A 304 13.41 14.72 -0.38
N ILE A 305 13.57 15.39 0.77
CA ILE A 305 13.02 16.73 0.98
C ILE A 305 14.17 17.73 1.11
N VAL A 306 14.09 18.84 0.38
CA VAL A 306 15.01 19.98 0.54
C VAL A 306 14.25 21.15 1.11
N PHE A 307 14.51 21.50 2.37
CA PHE A 307 14.07 22.78 2.93
C PHE A 307 15.06 23.86 2.55
N ASP A 308 14.73 24.67 1.54
CA ASP A 308 15.48 25.87 1.19
C ASP A 308 15.17 27.00 2.18
N MET A 309 16.15 27.27 3.03
CA MET A 309 16.11 28.31 4.05
C MET A 309 16.70 29.63 3.53
N THR A 310 17.05 29.74 2.24
CA THR A 310 17.54 30.99 1.64
C THR A 310 16.49 32.08 1.80
N GLY A 311 16.85 33.18 2.48
CA GLY A 311 15.93 34.28 2.75
C GLY A 311 14.91 34.00 3.86
N PHE A 312 15.08 32.93 4.64
CA PHE A 312 14.28 32.67 5.83
C PHE A 312 14.38 33.81 6.86
N GLY A 313 13.22 34.26 7.34
CA GLY A 313 13.09 35.10 8.52
C GLY A 313 12.10 34.51 9.53
N LEU A 314 12.10 35.03 10.77
CA LEU A 314 11.19 34.55 11.83
C LEU A 314 9.71 34.71 11.47
N SER A 315 9.37 35.67 10.60
CA SER A 315 8.01 35.85 10.07
C SER A 315 7.53 34.67 9.21
N ASN A 316 8.43 33.82 8.73
CA ASN A 316 8.10 32.59 7.99
C ASN A 316 7.95 31.37 8.89
N MET A 317 8.29 31.47 10.19
CA MET A 317 8.31 30.31 11.07
C MET A 317 6.91 29.96 11.57
N GLU A 318 6.48 28.72 11.37
CA GLU A 318 5.23 28.19 11.92
C GLU A 318 5.49 26.76 12.42
N TYR A 319 5.29 26.52 13.72
CA TYR A 319 5.66 25.24 14.33
C TYR A 319 4.68 24.11 14.01
N GLN A 320 3.39 24.42 13.81
CA GLN A 320 2.38 23.39 13.55
C GLN A 320 2.66 22.55 12.29
N PRO A 321 2.89 23.13 11.10
CA PRO A 321 3.21 22.32 9.92
C PRO A 321 4.50 21.51 10.09
N VAL A 322 5.48 22.02 10.83
CA VAL A 322 6.72 21.26 11.12
C VAL A 322 6.43 20.02 11.96
N LYS A 323 5.64 20.18 13.03
CA LYS A 323 5.20 19.05 13.86
C LYS A 323 4.36 18.05 13.08
N PHE A 324 3.48 18.54 12.20
CA PHE A 324 2.68 17.68 11.35
C PHE A 324 3.55 16.88 10.37
N ILE A 325 4.53 17.51 9.71
CA ILE A 325 5.47 16.82 8.82
C ILE A 325 6.28 15.74 9.57
N ILE A 326 6.76 16.04 10.77
CA ILE A 326 7.45 15.04 11.62
C ILE A 326 6.52 13.87 11.91
N LYS A 327 5.32 14.15 12.41
CA LYS A 327 4.30 13.13 12.68
C LYS A 327 3.97 12.31 11.43
N CYS A 328 3.90 12.94 10.26
CA CYS A 328 3.74 12.23 9.00
C CYS A 328 4.84 11.20 8.83
N PHE A 329 6.12 11.53 8.97
CA PHE A 329 7.20 10.56 8.72
C PHE A 329 7.48 9.58 9.87
N GLU A 330 7.04 9.88 11.09
CA GLU A 330 7.17 8.97 12.24
C GLU A 330 6.03 7.96 12.32
N ALA A 331 4.81 8.41 12.07
CA ALA A 331 3.60 7.65 12.35
C ALA A 331 2.80 7.37 11.09
N ASN A 332 2.52 8.36 10.23
CA ASN A 332 1.61 8.13 9.12
C ASN A 332 2.32 7.45 7.93
N TYR A 333 3.53 7.84 7.57
CA TYR A 333 4.34 7.43 6.42
C TYR A 333 5.72 6.94 6.86
N PRO A 334 5.80 5.96 7.77
CA PRO A 334 7.08 5.48 8.26
C PRO A 334 7.92 4.93 7.11
N GLU A 335 9.23 5.16 7.20
CA GLU A 335 10.21 4.74 6.18
C GLU A 335 9.89 5.20 4.74
N SER A 336 9.11 6.28 4.58
CA SER A 336 8.90 6.94 3.28
C SER A 336 9.87 8.12 3.07
N LEU A 337 10.46 8.64 4.15
CA LEU A 337 11.52 9.65 4.10
C LEU A 337 12.89 8.97 3.95
N GLY A 338 13.62 9.32 2.90
CA GLY A 338 14.99 8.88 2.66
C GLY A 338 16.01 9.89 3.18
N GLN A 339 15.87 11.16 2.79
CA GLN A 339 16.74 12.26 3.21
C GLN A 339 15.95 13.54 3.48
N LEU A 340 16.39 14.32 4.46
CA LEU A 340 15.87 15.65 4.75
C LEU A 340 17.04 16.65 4.78
N LEU A 341 17.17 17.44 3.72
CA LEU A 341 18.23 18.42 3.55
C LEU A 341 17.74 19.80 4.01
N ILE A 342 18.32 20.32 5.09
CA ILE A 342 18.14 21.72 5.49
C ILE A 342 19.21 22.55 4.78
N HIS A 343 18.82 23.26 3.71
CA HIS A 343 19.72 24.01 2.86
C HIS A 343 19.77 25.49 3.22
N ASN A 344 20.97 26.04 3.33
CA ASN A 344 21.26 27.45 3.53
C ASN A 344 20.57 28.08 4.77
N ALA A 345 20.49 27.35 5.87
CA ALA A 345 19.91 27.85 7.12
C ALA A 345 20.70 29.02 7.71
N PRO A 346 20.06 30.15 8.05
CA PRO A 346 20.74 31.27 8.71
C PRO A 346 21.11 30.94 10.15
N TRP A 347 22.09 31.65 10.71
CA TRP A 347 22.62 31.38 12.06
C TRP A 347 21.54 31.35 13.15
N ILE A 348 20.50 32.18 13.03
CA ILE A 348 19.35 32.25 13.96
C ILE A 348 18.56 30.94 14.01
N PHE A 349 18.61 30.14 12.95
CA PHE A 349 17.91 28.85 12.89
C PHE A 349 18.49 27.82 13.86
N SER A 350 19.73 27.98 14.34
CA SER A 350 20.34 27.04 15.29
C SER A 350 19.53 26.84 16.58
N GLY A 351 18.94 27.92 17.13
CA GLY A 351 18.07 27.84 18.31
C GLY A 351 16.74 27.15 18.01
N ILE A 352 16.15 27.45 16.85
CA ILE A 352 14.91 26.83 16.37
C ILE A 352 15.12 25.34 16.13
N TRP A 353 16.24 24.98 15.49
CA TRP A 353 16.63 23.60 15.22
C TRP A 353 16.75 22.78 16.50
N LYS A 354 17.32 23.35 17.57
CA LYS A 354 17.42 22.65 18.86
C LYS A 354 16.04 22.24 19.40
N LEU A 355 15.01 23.06 19.17
CA LEU A 355 13.63 22.74 19.53
C LEU A 355 13.05 21.65 18.61
N ILE A 356 13.17 21.83 17.29
CA ILE A 356 12.63 20.90 16.29
C ILE A 356 13.28 19.51 16.43
N HIS A 357 14.59 19.45 16.63
CA HIS A 357 15.33 18.21 16.86
C HIS A 357 14.84 17.45 18.09
N GLY A 358 14.37 18.15 19.13
CA GLY A 358 13.79 17.53 20.30
C GLY A 358 12.42 16.86 20.06
N TRP A 359 11.79 17.11 18.90
CA TRP A 359 10.51 16.51 18.53
C TRP A 359 10.64 15.26 17.68
N MET A 360 11.81 15.02 17.09
CA MET A 360 12.05 13.90 16.18
C MET A 360 12.54 12.67 16.94
N ASP A 361 12.00 11.51 16.57
CA ASP A 361 12.56 10.22 16.93
C ASP A 361 13.97 10.04 16.32
N PRO A 362 14.81 9.15 16.88
CA PRO A 362 16.18 8.96 16.39
C PRO A 362 16.28 8.58 14.91
N VAL A 363 15.30 7.85 14.38
CA VAL A 363 15.28 7.42 12.97
C VAL A 363 15.07 8.61 12.05
N VAL A 364 14.04 9.43 12.27
CA VAL A 364 13.82 10.64 11.46
C VAL A 364 14.97 11.64 11.64
N ALA A 365 15.43 11.86 12.87
CA ALA A 365 16.55 12.78 13.15
C ALA A 365 17.84 12.38 12.41
N SER A 366 18.12 11.07 12.28
CA SER A 366 19.32 10.56 11.59
C SER A 366 19.35 10.87 10.09
N LYS A 367 18.19 11.14 9.48
CA LYS A 367 18.03 11.45 8.05
C LYS A 367 18.21 12.94 7.73
N VAL A 368 18.42 13.78 8.76
CA VAL A 368 18.55 15.23 8.59
C VAL A 368 20.01 15.62 8.32
N HIS A 369 20.20 16.40 7.26
CA HIS A 369 21.51 16.89 6.85
C HIS A 369 21.49 18.39 6.57
N PHE A 370 22.51 19.10 7.05
CA PHE A 370 22.67 20.53 6.78
C PHE A 370 23.60 20.77 5.61
N THR A 371 23.16 21.59 4.66
CA THR A 371 23.95 21.98 3.48
C THR A 371 24.02 23.50 3.37
N LYS A 372 25.13 24.06 2.88
CA LYS A 372 25.33 25.53 2.80
C LYS A 372 25.64 26.03 1.39
N SER A 373 25.88 25.13 0.45
CA SER A 373 26.27 25.44 -0.91
C SER A 373 25.75 24.38 -1.87
N VAL A 374 25.71 24.70 -3.17
CA VAL A 374 25.42 23.69 -4.20
C VAL A 374 26.41 22.52 -4.13
N LYS A 375 27.67 22.74 -3.75
CA LYS A 375 28.66 21.66 -3.54
C LYS A 375 28.27 20.71 -2.42
N ASP A 376 27.57 21.19 -1.39
CA ASP A 376 27.04 20.34 -0.33
C ASP A 376 25.80 19.58 -0.79
N LEU A 377 24.91 20.23 -1.53
CA LEU A 377 23.75 19.55 -2.15
C LEU A 377 24.21 18.48 -3.16
N ASP A 378 25.29 18.73 -3.90
CA ASP A 378 25.87 17.82 -4.90
C ASP A 378 26.32 16.47 -4.31
N LYS A 379 26.49 16.38 -2.99
CA LYS A 379 26.73 15.10 -2.29
C LYS A 379 25.51 14.19 -2.31
N TYR A 380 24.31 14.75 -2.44
CA TYR A 380 23.03 14.06 -2.33
C TYR A 380 22.24 14.07 -3.63
N ILE A 381 22.22 15.19 -4.35
CA ILE A 381 21.46 15.41 -5.58
C ILE A 381 22.44 15.85 -6.65
N SER A 382 22.45 15.23 -7.83
CA SER A 382 23.38 15.64 -8.89
C SER A 382 23.09 17.07 -9.35
N ARG A 383 24.11 17.86 -9.70
CA ARG A 383 23.93 19.29 -10.05
C ARG A 383 22.95 19.53 -11.21
N ASP A 384 22.89 18.62 -12.17
CA ASP A 384 21.96 18.62 -13.30
C ASP A 384 20.51 18.23 -12.92
N GLN A 385 20.26 17.94 -11.65
CA GLN A 385 18.95 17.70 -11.03
C GLN A 385 18.62 18.75 -9.95
N ILE A 386 19.49 19.76 -9.78
CA ILE A 386 19.30 20.87 -8.87
C ILE A 386 18.88 22.10 -9.70
N PRO A 387 17.72 22.72 -9.42
CA PRO A 387 17.31 23.95 -10.08
C PRO A 387 18.35 25.08 -9.96
N LYS A 388 18.46 25.92 -10.99
CA LYS A 388 19.31 27.13 -10.96
C LYS A 388 19.02 28.06 -9.78
N GLU A 389 17.79 28.09 -9.25
CA GLU A 389 17.47 28.90 -8.07
C GLU A 389 18.26 28.46 -6.81
N LEU A 390 18.78 27.24 -6.78
CA LEU A 390 19.69 26.70 -5.75
C LEU A 390 21.13 26.57 -6.25
N ALA A 391 21.50 27.35 -7.28
CA ALA A 391 22.81 27.36 -7.94
C ALA A 391 23.23 26.03 -8.59
N GLY A 392 22.27 25.15 -8.89
CA GLY A 392 22.50 23.97 -9.72
C GLY A 392 22.55 24.28 -11.22
N ASP A 393 22.65 23.23 -12.03
CA ASP A 393 22.87 23.32 -13.46
C ASP A 393 21.56 23.15 -14.26
N GLU A 394 20.46 22.74 -13.60
CA GLU A 394 19.17 22.50 -14.24
C GLU A 394 18.39 23.79 -14.50
N ASN A 395 18.13 24.08 -15.77
CA ASN A 395 17.38 25.26 -16.21
C ASN A 395 15.87 24.99 -16.14
N TRP A 396 15.35 24.86 -14.93
CA TRP A 396 13.94 24.63 -14.66
C TRP A 396 13.38 25.65 -13.67
N GLU A 397 12.11 26.00 -13.85
CA GLU A 397 11.36 26.90 -12.97
C GLU A 397 9.97 26.33 -12.71
N TYR A 398 9.51 26.45 -11.47
CA TYR A 398 8.17 26.02 -11.09
C TYR A 398 7.10 26.83 -11.83
N LYS A 399 6.16 26.12 -12.45
CA LYS A 399 4.96 26.69 -13.06
C LYS A 399 3.74 25.90 -12.61
N TYR A 400 2.78 26.61 -12.03
CA TYR A 400 1.48 26.02 -11.74
C TYR A 400 0.68 25.88 -13.03
N VAL A 401 0.23 24.65 -13.31
CA VAL A 401 -0.72 24.35 -14.38
C VAL A 401 -2.06 24.07 -13.72
N GLU A 402 -3.07 24.89 -14.03
CA GLU A 402 -4.41 24.75 -13.46
C GLU A 402 -5.09 23.45 -13.97
N PRO A 403 -5.88 22.75 -13.13
CA PRO A 403 -6.74 21.64 -13.54
C PRO A 403 -7.59 21.96 -14.77
N LYS A 404 -7.72 20.99 -15.68
CA LYS A 404 -8.70 21.05 -16.78
C LYS A 404 -10.05 20.53 -16.30
N GLU A 405 -11.15 21.08 -16.84
CA GLU A 405 -12.50 20.70 -16.42
C GLU A 405 -12.80 19.22 -16.62
N ASP A 406 -12.22 18.60 -17.65
CA ASP A 406 -12.49 17.23 -18.06
C ASP A 406 -11.45 16.20 -17.59
N GLU A 407 -10.41 16.61 -16.86
CA GLU A 407 -9.27 15.72 -16.56
C GLU A 407 -9.60 14.51 -15.67
N ASN A 408 -10.76 14.54 -15.00
CA ASN A 408 -11.24 13.47 -14.11
C ASN A 408 -12.53 12.81 -14.63
N GLU A 409 -12.98 13.09 -15.86
CA GLU A 409 -14.26 12.57 -16.39
C GLU A 409 -14.32 11.03 -16.37
N ILE A 410 -13.21 10.35 -16.63
CA ILE A 410 -13.12 8.88 -16.62
C ILE A 410 -13.45 8.28 -15.24
N MET A 411 -13.26 9.03 -14.15
CA MET A 411 -13.61 8.57 -12.78
C MET A 411 -15.14 8.40 -12.59
N LYS A 412 -15.96 8.92 -13.50
CA LYS A 412 -17.42 8.72 -13.50
C LYS A 412 -17.81 7.33 -13.99
N ASP A 413 -16.95 6.66 -14.76
CA ASP A 413 -17.15 5.26 -15.17
C ASP A 413 -16.81 4.31 -14.02
N LYS A 414 -17.77 4.18 -13.09
CA LYS A 414 -17.63 3.28 -11.94
C LYS A 414 -17.59 1.82 -12.35
N SER A 415 -18.29 1.43 -13.42
CA SER A 415 -18.35 0.03 -13.87
C SER A 415 -16.96 -0.45 -14.29
N ALA A 416 -16.27 0.27 -15.17
CA ALA A 416 -14.92 -0.10 -15.61
C ALA A 416 -13.90 -0.07 -14.45
N GLY A 417 -14.01 0.93 -13.57
CA GLY A 417 -13.21 0.99 -12.35
C GLY A 417 -13.40 -0.23 -11.44
N ASP A 418 -14.65 -0.66 -11.25
CA ASP A 418 -15.02 -1.81 -10.41
C ASP A 418 -14.61 -3.15 -11.04
N GLU A 419 -14.58 -3.26 -12.37
CA GLU A 419 -14.02 -4.41 -13.09
C GLU A 419 -12.51 -4.54 -12.85
N ILE A 420 -11.74 -3.47 -13.03
CA ILE A 420 -10.28 -3.48 -12.81
C ILE A 420 -9.95 -3.69 -11.33
N LEU A 421 -10.75 -3.10 -10.42
CA LEU A 421 -10.60 -3.31 -8.99
C LEU A 421 -10.86 -4.78 -8.61
N TYR A 422 -11.79 -5.45 -9.27
CA TYR A 422 -12.00 -6.89 -9.08
C TYR A 422 -10.83 -7.72 -9.62
N GLU A 423 -10.32 -7.42 -10.82
CA GLU A 423 -9.09 -8.05 -11.31
C GLU A 423 -7.95 -7.90 -10.30
N ARG A 424 -7.81 -6.69 -9.71
CA ARG A 424 -6.83 -6.40 -8.66
C ARG A 424 -7.00 -7.29 -7.43
N LEU A 425 -8.25 -7.52 -7.00
CA LEU A 425 -8.56 -8.44 -5.90
C LEU A 425 -8.09 -9.85 -6.22
N MET A 426 -8.36 -10.33 -7.45
CA MET A 426 -7.97 -11.67 -7.87
C MET A 426 -6.45 -11.84 -7.90
N ILE A 427 -5.73 -10.85 -8.42
CA ILE A 427 -4.26 -10.83 -8.34
C ILE A 427 -3.79 -10.79 -6.89
N GLY A 428 -4.47 -10.02 -6.02
CA GLY A 428 -4.20 -9.98 -4.58
C GLY A 428 -4.34 -11.35 -3.91
N ILE A 429 -5.38 -12.12 -4.25
CA ILE A 429 -5.56 -13.49 -3.74
C ILE A 429 -4.43 -14.41 -4.23
N LYS A 430 -4.06 -14.34 -5.52
CA LYS A 430 -2.92 -15.09 -6.07
C LYS A 430 -1.61 -14.73 -5.36
N MET A 431 -1.41 -13.45 -5.04
CA MET A 431 -0.24 -12.95 -4.32
C MET A 431 -0.16 -13.51 -2.90
N LEU A 432 -1.29 -13.53 -2.17
CA LEU A 432 -1.39 -14.11 -0.83
C LEU A 432 -1.10 -15.62 -0.87
N ALA A 433 -1.67 -16.33 -1.85
CA ALA A 433 -1.41 -17.75 -2.09
C ALA A 433 0.08 -18.01 -2.36
N ALA A 434 0.68 -17.32 -3.34
CA ALA A 434 2.09 -17.48 -3.66
C ALA A 434 3.01 -17.18 -2.46
N THR A 435 2.64 -16.20 -1.63
CA THR A 435 3.37 -15.86 -0.40
C THR A 435 3.24 -16.95 0.67
N ALA A 436 2.05 -17.52 0.87
CA ALA A 436 1.84 -18.61 1.82
C ALA A 436 2.58 -19.90 1.40
N ALA A 437 2.60 -20.21 0.10
CA ALA A 437 3.36 -21.34 -0.46
C ALA A 437 4.87 -21.18 -0.24
N TRP A 438 5.42 -19.99 -0.53
CA TRP A 438 6.82 -19.68 -0.26
C TRP A 438 7.17 -19.84 1.24
N ILE A 439 6.33 -19.31 2.15
CA ILE A 439 6.53 -19.44 3.60
C ILE A 439 6.47 -20.90 4.06
N SER A 440 5.59 -21.72 3.48
CA SER A 440 5.51 -23.16 3.77
C SER A 440 6.81 -23.88 3.44
N ALA A 441 7.27 -23.70 2.19
CA ALA A 441 8.48 -24.33 1.66
C ALA A 441 9.76 -23.86 2.36
N THR A 442 9.74 -22.72 3.07
CA THR A 442 10.83 -22.27 3.94
C THR A 442 10.56 -22.62 5.40
N THR A 443 9.69 -21.88 6.07
CA THR A 443 9.57 -21.83 7.53
C THR A 443 9.00 -23.12 8.12
N TYR A 444 8.16 -23.83 7.36
CA TYR A 444 7.45 -25.02 7.83
C TYR A 444 7.97 -26.33 7.24
N ALA A 445 9.04 -26.30 6.45
CA ALA A 445 9.62 -27.49 5.81
C ALA A 445 10.34 -28.46 6.76
N GLN A 446 10.31 -28.23 8.09
CA GLN A 446 10.89 -29.12 9.11
C GLN A 446 12.36 -29.55 8.83
N GLY A 447 13.15 -28.66 8.21
CA GLY A 447 14.55 -28.95 7.85
C GLY A 447 14.76 -29.71 6.54
N LYS A 448 13.70 -30.00 5.77
CA LYS A 448 13.76 -30.64 4.44
C LYS A 448 13.57 -29.65 3.28
N GLN A 449 14.06 -28.42 3.43
CA GLN A 449 13.89 -27.38 2.41
C GLN A 449 14.64 -27.77 1.12
N ASP A 450 13.93 -27.86 0.00
CA ASP A 450 14.54 -27.91 -1.33
C ASP A 450 14.78 -26.45 -1.80
N ALA A 451 16.05 -26.07 -1.90
CA ALA A 451 16.46 -24.73 -2.29
C ALA A 451 15.95 -24.34 -3.70
N ASN A 452 15.86 -25.29 -4.62
CA ASN A 452 15.36 -25.03 -5.98
C ASN A 452 13.85 -24.74 -5.95
N ASN A 453 13.09 -25.54 -5.20
CA ASN A 453 11.65 -25.32 -5.03
C ASN A 453 11.36 -23.96 -4.36
N VAL A 454 12.10 -23.63 -3.29
CA VAL A 454 11.99 -22.33 -2.61
C VAL A 454 12.26 -21.16 -3.57
N ALA A 455 13.29 -21.28 -4.42
CA ALA A 455 13.62 -20.25 -5.41
C ALA A 455 12.53 -20.10 -6.47
N GLU A 456 11.96 -21.20 -6.97
CA GLU A 456 10.87 -21.18 -7.94
C GLU A 456 9.58 -20.54 -7.36
N LEU A 457 9.21 -20.92 -6.13
CA LEU A 457 8.06 -20.33 -5.42
C LEU A 457 8.26 -18.84 -5.17
N LYS A 458 9.48 -18.42 -4.83
CA LYS A 458 9.83 -17.01 -4.65
C LYS A 458 9.75 -16.24 -5.97
N ASP A 459 10.22 -16.80 -7.07
CA ASP A 459 10.12 -16.19 -8.41
C ASP A 459 8.65 -16.03 -8.84
N ARG A 460 7.83 -17.08 -8.67
CA ARG A 460 6.39 -17.03 -8.94
C ARG A 460 5.70 -15.96 -8.11
N ARG A 461 5.98 -15.89 -6.82
CA ARG A 461 5.48 -14.85 -5.91
C ARG A 461 5.85 -13.44 -6.41
N ASN A 462 7.11 -13.23 -6.77
CA ASN A 462 7.58 -11.93 -7.22
C ASN A 462 6.92 -11.50 -8.55
N LYS A 463 6.66 -12.44 -9.46
CA LYS A 463 5.90 -12.18 -10.70
C LYS A 463 4.48 -11.70 -10.41
N VAL A 464 3.76 -12.36 -9.50
CA VAL A 464 2.39 -11.97 -9.14
C VAL A 464 2.38 -10.63 -8.38
N ILE A 465 3.38 -10.35 -7.55
CA ILE A 465 3.54 -9.03 -6.94
C ILE A 465 3.73 -7.95 -8.01
N GLU A 466 4.54 -8.20 -9.03
CA GLU A 466 4.72 -7.24 -10.11
C GLU A 466 3.43 -7.03 -10.91
N GLU A 467 2.68 -8.11 -11.20
CA GLU A 467 1.36 -8.03 -11.80
C GLU A 467 0.40 -7.15 -10.98
N PHE A 468 0.38 -7.35 -9.65
CA PHE A 468 -0.44 -6.55 -8.73
C PHE A 468 -0.08 -5.06 -8.80
N ARG A 469 1.22 -4.76 -8.86
CA ARG A 469 1.72 -3.38 -8.95
C ARG A 469 1.36 -2.73 -10.29
N GLN A 470 1.52 -3.45 -11.39
CA GLN A 470 1.21 -2.96 -12.72
C GLN A 470 -0.31 -2.78 -12.93
N ASN A 471 -1.13 -3.65 -12.35
CA ASN A 471 -2.58 -3.51 -12.39
C ASN A 471 -3.05 -2.16 -11.79
N TYR A 472 -2.38 -1.61 -10.77
CA TYR A 472 -2.74 -0.31 -10.21
C TYR A 472 -2.81 0.78 -11.27
N TRP A 473 -1.90 0.78 -12.24
CA TRP A 473 -1.87 1.82 -13.27
C TRP A 473 -3.01 1.74 -14.27
N ARG A 474 -3.69 0.59 -14.36
CA ARG A 474 -4.97 0.46 -15.06
C ARG A 474 -6.12 1.02 -14.23
N LEU A 475 -6.07 0.86 -12.91
CA LEU A 475 -7.09 1.33 -11.97
C LEU A 475 -6.99 2.84 -11.70
N ASP A 476 -5.77 3.39 -11.66
CA ASP A 476 -5.43 4.76 -11.29
C ASP A 476 -6.34 5.83 -11.93
N PRO A 477 -6.62 5.80 -13.26
CA PRO A 477 -7.51 6.77 -13.90
C PRO A 477 -8.91 6.85 -13.28
N TYR A 478 -9.43 5.75 -12.75
CA TYR A 478 -10.80 5.63 -12.26
C TYR A 478 -10.96 6.04 -10.79
N ILE A 479 -9.88 5.99 -10.01
CA ILE A 479 -9.93 6.16 -8.55
C ILE A 479 -9.17 7.38 -8.02
N ARG A 480 -8.28 7.97 -8.82
CA ARG A 480 -7.46 9.11 -8.40
C ARG A 480 -7.68 10.32 -9.30
N ALA A 481 -7.94 11.47 -8.67
CA ALA A 481 -7.96 12.75 -9.35
C ALA A 481 -6.56 13.16 -9.84
N ARG A 482 -6.49 13.73 -11.04
CA ARG A 482 -5.24 14.22 -11.63
C ARG A 482 -4.64 15.36 -10.78
N ALA A 483 -3.32 15.35 -10.66
CA ALA A 483 -2.54 16.31 -9.91
C ALA A 483 -1.55 17.04 -10.83
N LEU A 484 -0.83 18.02 -10.28
CA LEU A 484 0.16 18.78 -11.05
C LEU A 484 1.24 17.88 -11.68
N ILE A 485 1.60 16.77 -11.04
CA ILE A 485 2.56 15.78 -11.56
C ILE A 485 2.06 15.12 -12.86
N ASP A 486 0.75 14.92 -13.02
CA ASP A 486 0.15 14.41 -14.26
C ASP A 486 0.17 15.51 -15.33
N ARG A 487 -0.29 16.72 -14.99
CA ARG A 487 -0.40 17.84 -15.95
C ARG A 487 0.94 18.36 -16.46
N THR A 488 2.00 18.17 -15.69
CA THR A 488 3.38 18.56 -16.07
C THR A 488 4.15 17.44 -16.77
N GLY A 489 3.55 16.25 -16.90
CA GLY A 489 4.18 15.08 -17.53
C GLY A 489 5.27 14.42 -16.69
N VAL A 490 5.35 14.72 -15.39
CA VAL A 490 6.25 14.01 -14.47
C VAL A 490 5.78 12.57 -14.31
N LEU A 491 4.46 12.37 -14.17
CA LEU A 491 3.80 11.08 -14.18
C LEU A 491 2.97 10.95 -15.46
N GLU A 492 3.34 10.02 -16.32
CA GLU A 492 2.63 9.69 -17.56
C GLU A 492 1.63 8.53 -17.36
N PRO A 493 0.65 8.37 -18.26
CA PRO A 493 -0.25 7.21 -18.25
C PRO A 493 0.51 5.89 -18.18
N GLY A 494 -0.03 4.94 -17.41
CA GLY A 494 0.62 3.65 -17.19
C GLY A 494 1.73 3.65 -16.13
N GLY A 495 1.92 4.75 -15.40
CA GLY A 495 2.86 4.82 -14.28
C GLY A 495 4.30 5.14 -14.66
N ASN A 496 4.53 5.60 -15.89
CA ASN A 496 5.86 5.97 -16.36
C ASN A 496 6.26 7.31 -15.74
N VAL A 497 7.41 7.35 -15.08
CA VAL A 497 7.91 8.56 -14.41
C VAL A 497 9.07 9.16 -15.22
N VAL A 498 8.86 10.35 -15.77
CA VAL A 498 9.83 11.05 -16.61
C VAL A 498 10.96 11.61 -15.76
N GLY A 499 12.19 11.46 -16.23
CA GLY A 499 13.39 11.96 -15.55
C GLY A 499 13.98 11.01 -14.50
N THR A 500 13.37 9.84 -14.27
CA THR A 500 13.98 8.80 -13.43
C THR A 500 15.35 8.39 -14.00
N PRO A 501 16.43 8.37 -13.19
CA PRO A 501 17.72 7.88 -13.65
C PRO A 501 17.57 6.42 -14.11
N ARG A 502 17.70 6.15 -15.41
CA ARG A 502 17.61 4.78 -15.92
C ARG A 502 18.66 3.92 -15.21
N ALA A 503 18.23 2.82 -14.59
CA ALA A 503 19.16 1.78 -14.16
C ALA A 503 20.03 1.40 -15.36
N ALA A 504 21.36 1.48 -15.19
CA ALA A 504 22.28 1.05 -16.23
C ALA A 504 21.92 -0.39 -16.62
N LYS A 505 21.66 -0.64 -17.92
CA LYS A 505 21.42 -1.99 -18.44
C LYS A 505 22.52 -2.89 -17.89
N GLN A 506 22.15 -3.94 -17.16
CA GLN A 506 23.10 -5.00 -16.82
C GLN A 506 23.65 -5.50 -18.15
N ASN A 507 24.94 -5.25 -18.41
CA ASN A 507 25.62 -5.85 -19.54
C ASN A 507 25.59 -7.36 -19.30
N GLY A 508 24.73 -8.03 -20.05
CA GLY A 508 24.68 -9.48 -20.09
C GLY A 508 26.07 -10.03 -20.36
N SER A 509 26.48 -10.94 -19.48
CA SER A 509 27.64 -11.80 -19.63
C SER A 509 27.60 -12.42 -21.03
N LYS A 510 28.66 -12.20 -21.81
CA LYS A 510 28.98 -13.05 -22.96
C LYS A 510 29.57 -14.37 -22.48
#